data_AF-A0AA39PCF0-F1
#
_entry.id   AF-A0AA39PCF0-F1
#
_cell.length_a   1.000
_cell.length_b   1.000
_cell.length_c   1.000
_cell.angle_alpha   90.00
_cell.angle_beta   90.00
_cell.angle_gamma   90.00
#
_symmetry.space_group_name_H-M   'P 1'
#
loop_
_entity.id
_entity.type
_entity.pdbx_description
1 polymer ?
#
loop_
_entity_poly.entity_id
_entity_poly.type
_entity_poly.pdbx_seq_one_letter_code
_entity_poly.pdbx_strand_id
1 'polypeptide(L)'
;MPSSMSLFFSALLLTAATASPLTARGTCNPNFEGASLTVSDYSGAPITALSWAANPAAGAPVVAGTSPSKFFFQQNGDADVTYTIKTVANNNFAVELDGKVLIMDNVDPSGSDVNQKWKVECTTCATNISQQKGVVASGCTISSANSDTSGLCVQENGPGSQLKLAACSQQFDFSV
;
A
#
# COMPACT_ATOMS: atom_id res chain seq x y z
N MET A 1 -13.90 45.50 -60.79
CA MET A 1 -13.30 44.15 -60.73
C MET A 1 -11.79 44.32 -60.64
N PRO A 2 -11.07 43.48 -59.87
CA PRO A 2 -11.44 42.92 -58.56
C PRO A 2 -11.28 44.06 -57.51
N SER A 3 -10.80 43.95 -56.27
CA SER A 3 -10.63 42.82 -55.33
C SER A 3 -10.91 43.30 -53.89
N SER A 4 -11.09 42.36 -52.96
CA SER A 4 -11.14 42.59 -51.51
C SER A 4 -9.82 42.24 -50.84
N MET A 5 -9.52 42.85 -49.69
CA MET A 5 -8.82 42.14 -48.60
C MET A 5 -9.04 42.81 -47.24
N SER A 6 -9.99 42.29 -46.47
CA SER A 6 -10.19 42.65 -45.06
C SER A 6 -9.28 41.78 -44.18
N LEU A 7 -8.37 42.38 -43.43
CA LEU A 7 -7.53 41.67 -42.46
C LEU A 7 -8.12 41.81 -41.05
N PHE A 8 -8.84 40.78 -40.60
CA PHE A 8 -9.27 40.64 -39.21
C PHE A 8 -8.10 40.16 -38.35
N PHE A 9 -7.59 41.01 -37.46
CA PHE A 9 -6.66 40.61 -36.40
C PHE A 9 -7.42 40.08 -35.18
N SER A 10 -7.67 38.77 -35.14
CA SER A 10 -8.13 38.10 -33.92
C SER A 10 -6.94 37.86 -32.97
N ALA A 11 -6.85 38.67 -31.92
CA ALA A 11 -5.90 38.43 -30.84
C ALA A 11 -6.36 37.25 -29.97
N LEU A 12 -5.74 36.08 -30.15
CA LEU A 12 -5.98 34.91 -29.31
C LEU A 12 -5.31 35.11 -27.95
N LEU A 13 -6.10 35.35 -26.91
CA LEU A 13 -5.62 35.38 -25.52
C LEU A 13 -5.32 33.96 -25.05
N LEU A 14 -4.07 33.50 -25.18
CA LEU A 14 -3.62 32.28 -24.51
C LEU A 14 -3.45 32.55 -23.01
N THR A 15 -4.51 32.31 -22.23
CA THR A 15 -4.37 32.09 -20.79
C THR A 15 -3.57 30.81 -20.57
N ALA A 16 -2.27 30.96 -20.31
CA ALA A 16 -1.43 29.86 -19.84
C ALA A 16 -1.99 29.38 -18.49
N ALA A 17 -2.72 28.27 -18.51
CA ALA A 17 -3.08 27.57 -17.30
C ALA A 17 -1.78 27.07 -16.66
N THR A 18 -1.30 27.79 -15.66
CA THR A 18 -0.21 27.34 -14.80
C THR A 18 -0.74 26.15 -14.00
N ALA A 19 -0.63 24.96 -14.57
CA ALA A 19 -0.76 23.73 -13.80
C ALA A 19 0.28 23.83 -12.68
N SER A 20 -0.19 24.02 -11.45
CA SER A 20 0.67 23.98 -10.27
C SER A 20 1.51 22.70 -10.37
N PRO A 21 2.83 22.77 -10.18
CA PRO A 21 3.64 21.57 -10.22
C PRO A 21 3.03 20.58 -9.21
N LEU A 22 3.01 19.30 -9.58
CA LEU A 22 2.66 18.24 -8.65
C LEU A 22 3.69 18.32 -7.53
N THR A 23 3.35 19.02 -6.44
CA THR A 23 4.18 19.06 -5.24
C THR A 23 4.48 17.62 -4.89
N ALA A 24 5.76 17.26 -4.89
CA ALA A 24 6.19 15.94 -4.45
C ALA A 24 5.68 15.77 -3.02
N ARG A 25 4.54 15.08 -2.88
CA ARG A 25 3.98 14.74 -1.57
C ARG A 25 5.00 13.80 -0.96
N GLY A 26 5.69 14.25 0.08
CA GLY A 26 6.66 13.43 0.77
C GLY A 26 5.99 12.13 1.20
N THR A 27 6.58 11.00 0.82
CA THR A 27 6.16 9.70 1.34
C THR A 27 6.52 9.61 2.82
N CYS A 28 5.75 8.83 3.57
CA CYS A 28 5.99 8.59 4.99
C CYS A 28 5.93 7.09 5.29
N ASN A 29 6.76 6.65 6.24
CA ASN A 29 6.70 5.30 6.79
C ASN A 29 5.96 5.38 8.15
N PRO A 30 4.74 4.86 8.27
CA PRO A 30 3.93 5.01 9.48
C PRO A 30 4.53 4.25 10.68
N ASN A 31 4.65 4.92 11.83
CA ASN A 31 4.84 4.21 13.10
C ASN A 31 3.47 3.76 13.61
N PHE A 32 3.20 2.48 13.49
CA PHE A 32 1.91 1.90 13.86
C PHE A 32 1.72 1.67 15.37
N GLU A 33 2.74 1.92 16.20
CA GLU A 33 2.63 1.92 17.68
C GLU A 33 2.04 0.63 18.30
N GLY A 34 2.18 -0.51 17.61
CA GLY A 34 1.60 -1.79 18.03
C GLY A 34 0.08 -1.91 17.83
N ALA A 35 -0.55 -0.98 17.09
CA ALA A 35 -1.97 -1.03 16.78
C ALA A 35 -2.35 -2.24 15.92
N SER A 36 -3.60 -2.69 16.10
CA SER A 36 -4.23 -3.78 15.36
C SER A 36 -4.94 -3.23 14.11
N LEU A 37 -4.38 -3.50 12.94
CA LEU A 37 -4.72 -2.80 11.69
C LEU A 37 -5.50 -3.69 10.72
N THR A 38 -6.50 -3.10 10.08
CA THR A 38 -7.08 -3.62 8.84
C THR A 38 -6.36 -2.95 7.68
N VAL A 39 -5.91 -3.75 6.72
CA VAL A 39 -5.41 -3.27 5.43
C VAL A 39 -6.52 -3.45 4.41
N SER A 40 -6.97 -2.35 3.80
CA SER A 40 -8.02 -2.35 2.77
C SER A 40 -7.53 -1.70 1.49
N ASP A 41 -8.27 -1.90 0.40
CA ASP A 41 -8.17 -1.04 -0.78
C ASP A 41 -8.17 0.44 -0.39
N TYR A 42 -7.40 1.24 -1.13
CA TYR A 42 -7.41 2.69 -1.02
C TYR A 42 -8.82 3.25 -1.27
N SER A 43 -9.35 4.02 -0.32
CA SER A 43 -10.71 4.59 -0.35
C SER A 43 -10.98 5.56 -1.51
N GLY A 44 -9.95 6.00 -2.24
CA GLY A 44 -10.11 6.73 -3.50
C GLY A 44 -10.29 5.85 -4.75
N ALA A 45 -10.27 4.52 -4.63
CA ALA A 45 -10.45 3.60 -5.75
C ALA A 45 -11.94 3.31 -6.04
N PRO A 46 -12.37 3.18 -7.31
CA PRO A 46 -13.78 3.04 -7.71
C PRO A 46 -14.34 1.60 -7.58
N ILE A 47 -13.77 0.78 -6.69
CA ILE A 47 -14.05 -0.67 -6.59
C ILE A 47 -14.68 -1.03 -5.23
N THR A 48 -15.33 -2.19 -5.19
CA THR A 48 -15.81 -2.80 -3.95
C THR A 48 -14.63 -2.98 -3.00
N ALA A 49 -14.63 -2.28 -1.84
CA ALA A 49 -13.50 -2.30 -0.93
C ALA A 49 -13.19 -3.72 -0.44
N LEU A 50 -12.09 -4.29 -0.91
CA LEU A 50 -11.53 -5.52 -0.39
C LEU A 50 -10.55 -5.20 0.74
N SER A 51 -10.19 -6.24 1.49
CA SER A 51 -9.26 -6.14 2.61
C SER A 51 -8.50 -7.44 2.81
N TRP A 52 -7.30 -7.34 3.36
CA TRP A 52 -6.46 -8.50 3.61
C TRP A 52 -7.15 -9.45 4.59
N ALA A 53 -7.26 -10.71 4.20
CA ALA A 53 -7.77 -11.80 5.01
C ALA A 53 -6.76 -12.95 5.00
N ALA A 54 -6.51 -13.55 6.16
CA ALA A 54 -5.54 -14.63 6.31
C ALA A 54 -5.95 -15.59 7.45
N ASN A 55 -5.72 -16.88 7.22
CA ASN A 55 -5.84 -17.90 8.25
C ASN A 55 -4.48 -18.10 8.95
N PRO A 56 -4.40 -18.19 10.29
CA PRO A 56 -3.15 -18.38 11.02
C PRO A 56 -2.66 -19.83 10.94
N ALA A 57 -2.15 -20.23 9.77
CA ALA A 57 -1.56 -21.55 9.52
C ALA A 57 -0.46 -21.46 8.45
N ALA A 58 0.61 -22.23 8.60
CA ALA A 58 1.72 -22.25 7.64
C ALA A 58 1.25 -22.69 6.24
N GLY A 59 1.72 -21.97 5.21
CA GLY A 59 1.31 -22.16 3.81
C GLY A 59 -0.10 -21.67 3.47
N ALA A 60 -0.86 -21.10 4.41
CA ALA A 60 -2.17 -20.54 4.11
C ALA A 60 -2.04 -19.25 3.28
N PRO A 61 -2.82 -19.04 2.21
CA PRO A 61 -2.74 -17.83 1.40
C PRO A 61 -3.23 -16.61 2.18
N VAL A 62 -2.57 -15.46 1.98
CA VAL A 62 -3.16 -14.15 2.27
C VAL A 62 -4.01 -13.78 1.06
N VAL A 63 -5.28 -13.45 1.27
CA VAL A 63 -6.26 -13.21 0.20
C VAL A 63 -6.95 -11.85 0.33
N ALA A 64 -7.43 -11.33 -0.80
CA ALA A 64 -8.30 -10.16 -0.85
C ALA A 64 -9.74 -10.56 -0.50
N GLY A 65 -10.19 -10.31 0.73
CA GLY A 65 -11.48 -10.74 1.27
C GLY A 65 -12.45 -9.60 1.58
N THR A 66 -13.73 -9.94 1.75
CA THR A 66 -14.77 -9.02 2.25
C THR A 66 -14.96 -9.11 3.77
N SER A 67 -14.20 -9.98 4.44
CA SER A 67 -14.17 -10.16 5.89
C SER A 67 -12.73 -9.93 6.36
N PRO A 68 -12.36 -8.70 6.76
CA PRO A 68 -10.97 -8.35 7.03
C PRO A 68 -10.38 -9.13 8.20
N SER A 69 -9.14 -9.58 8.05
CA SER A 69 -8.28 -9.94 9.18
C SER A 69 -7.65 -8.67 9.78
N LYS A 70 -7.16 -8.80 11.02
CA LYS A 70 -6.37 -7.78 11.69
C LYS A 70 -4.90 -8.19 11.75
N PHE A 71 -4.00 -7.24 11.54
CA PHE A 71 -2.55 -7.45 11.48
C PHE A 71 -1.79 -6.46 12.38
N PHE A 72 -0.65 -6.91 12.89
CA PHE A 72 0.37 -6.05 13.50
C PHE A 72 1.49 -5.81 12.49
N PHE A 73 1.83 -4.55 12.25
CA PHE A 73 2.97 -4.14 11.44
C PHE A 73 4.11 -3.75 12.38
N GLN A 74 4.94 -4.72 12.76
CA GLN A 74 6.03 -4.53 13.72
C GLN A 74 7.29 -4.06 13.00
N GLN A 75 7.79 -2.86 13.29
CA GLN A 75 9.06 -2.39 12.74
C GLN A 75 10.24 -3.24 13.23
N ASN A 76 11.16 -3.55 12.31
CA ASN A 76 12.31 -4.43 12.59
C ASN A 76 13.55 -3.70 13.12
N GLY A 77 13.55 -2.36 13.15
CA GLY A 77 14.70 -1.55 13.59
C GLY A 77 15.84 -1.45 12.55
N ASP A 78 15.58 -1.90 11.31
CA ASP A 78 16.47 -1.72 10.16
C ASP A 78 16.71 -0.22 9.84
N ALA A 79 17.82 0.09 9.17
CA ALA A 79 18.16 1.47 8.78
C ALA A 79 17.18 2.06 7.74
N ASP A 80 16.75 1.23 6.77
CA ASP A 80 15.53 1.45 5.99
C ASP A 80 14.35 0.92 6.80
N VAL A 81 13.25 1.66 6.92
CA VAL A 81 12.09 1.19 7.71
C VAL A 81 11.45 -0.04 7.05
N THR A 82 11.63 -1.21 7.66
CA THR A 82 10.91 -2.45 7.32
C THR A 82 10.03 -2.94 8.47
N TYR A 83 9.03 -3.74 8.12
CA TYR A 83 8.03 -4.31 9.02
C TYR A 83 7.96 -5.82 8.85
N THR A 84 7.82 -6.54 9.96
CA THR A 84 7.26 -7.90 9.97
C THR A 84 5.74 -7.79 10.16
N ILE A 85 4.97 -8.36 9.24
CA ILE A 85 3.49 -8.30 9.26
C ILE A 85 2.96 -9.57 9.94
N LYS A 86 2.38 -9.48 11.13
CA LYS A 86 1.89 -10.63 11.91
C LYS A 86 0.38 -10.62 11.99
N THR A 87 -0.28 -11.79 11.94
CA THR A 87 -1.73 -11.85 12.15
C THR A 87 -2.08 -11.72 13.63
N VAL A 88 -3.08 -10.90 13.95
CA VAL A 88 -3.55 -10.68 15.33
C VAL A 88 -4.22 -11.94 15.90
N ALA A 89 -4.74 -12.81 15.03
CA ALA A 89 -5.35 -14.08 15.44
C ALA A 89 -4.34 -15.06 16.08
N ASN A 90 -3.07 -14.99 15.67
CA ASN A 90 -1.96 -15.74 16.26
C ASN A 90 -0.62 -15.12 15.82
N ASN A 91 0.06 -14.44 16.74
CA ASN A 91 1.30 -13.71 16.46
C ASN A 91 2.53 -14.59 16.18
N ASN A 92 2.39 -15.92 16.27
CA ASN A 92 3.40 -16.87 15.80
C ASN A 92 3.42 -17.00 14.25
N PHE A 93 2.44 -16.43 13.55
CA PHE A 93 2.40 -16.43 12.09
C PHE A 93 2.59 -15.01 11.50
N ALA A 94 3.47 -14.91 10.52
CA ALA A 94 3.78 -13.70 9.75
C ALA A 94 3.48 -13.89 8.26
N VAL A 95 3.28 -12.77 7.55
CA VAL A 95 3.15 -12.76 6.09
C VAL A 95 4.55 -12.95 5.48
N GLU A 96 4.68 -13.98 4.66
CA GLU A 96 5.90 -14.35 3.94
C GLU A 96 5.67 -14.31 2.43
N LEU A 97 6.74 -13.98 1.71
CA LEU A 97 6.81 -14.04 0.25
C LEU A 97 7.31 -15.41 -0.23
N ASP A 98 6.42 -16.24 -0.78
CA ASP A 98 6.78 -17.48 -1.48
C ASP A 98 6.44 -17.34 -2.97
N GLY A 99 7.39 -17.61 -3.88
CA GLY A 99 7.11 -17.68 -5.32
C GLY A 99 6.46 -16.43 -5.97
N LYS A 100 6.57 -15.25 -5.34
CA LYS A 100 5.84 -13.99 -5.62
C LYS A 100 4.39 -13.89 -5.13
N VAL A 101 3.87 -14.88 -4.42
CA VAL A 101 2.59 -14.80 -3.71
C VAL A 101 2.80 -14.60 -2.21
N LEU A 102 1.79 -14.08 -1.52
CA LEU A 102 1.81 -13.90 -0.06
C LEU A 102 1.15 -15.10 0.61
N ILE A 103 1.88 -15.71 1.53
CA ILE A 103 1.40 -16.77 2.42
C ILE A 103 1.56 -16.35 3.88
N MET A 104 0.95 -17.09 4.78
CA MET A 104 1.31 -17.09 6.20
C MET A 104 2.33 -18.20 6.45
N ASP A 105 3.43 -17.91 7.14
CA ASP A 105 4.32 -18.91 7.72
C ASP A 105 4.71 -18.52 9.15
N ASN A 106 5.47 -19.37 9.83
CA ASN A 106 5.98 -19.18 11.18
C ASN A 106 6.89 -17.95 11.20
N VAL A 107 6.65 -17.05 12.15
CA VAL A 107 7.44 -15.83 12.30
C VAL A 107 8.92 -16.17 12.53
N ASP A 108 9.82 -15.56 11.76
CA ASP A 108 11.25 -15.58 12.07
C ASP A 108 11.51 -14.74 13.33
N PRO A 109 11.91 -15.34 14.47
CA PRO A 109 12.17 -14.60 15.70
C PRO A 109 13.46 -13.77 15.63
N SER A 110 14.34 -14.02 14.65
CA SER A 110 15.57 -13.25 14.45
C SER A 110 15.37 -11.96 13.65
N GLY A 111 14.25 -11.85 12.90
CA GLY A 111 14.00 -10.73 12.00
C GLY A 111 15.05 -10.59 10.90
N SER A 112 15.66 -11.70 10.48
CA SER A 112 16.68 -11.76 9.43
C SER A 112 16.14 -12.28 8.09
N ASP A 113 15.04 -13.04 8.10
CA ASP A 113 14.39 -13.51 6.88
C ASP A 113 13.85 -12.34 6.05
N VAL A 114 14.43 -12.17 4.87
CA VAL A 114 14.10 -11.12 3.91
C VAL A 114 12.70 -11.31 3.28
N ASN A 115 12.18 -12.53 3.25
CA ASN A 115 10.84 -12.83 2.70
C ASN A 115 9.71 -12.41 3.65
N GLN A 116 9.99 -12.28 4.96
CA GLN A 116 9.07 -11.74 5.95
C GLN A 116 9.25 -10.23 6.21
N LYS A 117 10.19 -9.57 5.51
CA LYS A 117 10.41 -8.12 5.58
C LYS A 117 9.64 -7.36 4.51
N TRP A 118 8.82 -6.41 4.95
CA TRP A 118 7.95 -5.59 4.11
C TRP A 118 8.28 -4.10 4.28
N LYS A 119 8.23 -3.35 3.18
CA LYS A 119 8.32 -1.88 3.18
C LYS A 119 6.92 -1.30 2.97
N VAL A 120 6.56 -0.29 3.77
CA VAL A 120 5.29 0.43 3.68
C VAL A 120 5.59 1.92 3.52
N GLU A 121 5.17 2.47 2.39
CA GLU A 121 5.31 3.90 2.06
C GLU A 121 3.94 4.48 1.74
N CYS A 122 3.55 5.55 2.44
CA CYS A 122 2.22 6.14 2.37
C CYS A 122 2.25 7.59 1.91
N THR A 123 1.13 8.04 1.34
CA THR A 123 0.91 9.46 1.00
C THR A 123 0.55 10.28 2.24
N THR A 124 -0.11 9.66 3.23
CA THR A 124 -0.37 10.27 4.54
C THR A 124 -0.17 9.24 5.65
N CYS A 125 0.35 9.70 6.79
CA CYS A 125 0.52 8.92 8.01
C CYS A 125 0.05 9.77 9.19
N ALA A 126 -0.76 9.20 10.07
CA ALA A 126 -1.11 9.78 11.34
C ALA A 126 -0.03 9.53 12.42
N THR A 127 -0.13 10.26 13.53
CA THR A 127 0.73 10.13 14.72
C THR A 127 -0.12 9.83 15.95
N ASN A 128 0.41 9.11 16.94
CA ASN A 128 -0.37 8.60 18.07
C ASN A 128 -1.44 7.59 17.61
N ILE A 129 -1.10 6.74 16.63
CA ILE A 129 -2.00 5.76 15.98
C ILE A 129 -2.68 4.86 17.02
N SER A 130 -1.98 4.51 18.10
CA SER A 130 -2.51 3.73 19.23
C SER A 130 -3.74 4.34 19.92
N GLN A 131 -4.03 5.63 19.70
CA GLN A 131 -5.14 6.38 20.31
C GLN A 131 -6.24 6.76 19.30
N GLN A 132 -6.08 6.39 18.02
CA GLN A 132 -7.00 6.79 16.94
C GLN A 132 -8.02 5.71 16.59
N LYS A 133 -8.92 6.03 15.65
CA LYS A 133 -9.93 5.13 15.07
C LYS A 133 -10.13 5.45 13.59
N GLY A 134 -10.42 4.45 12.78
CA GLY A 134 -10.58 4.64 11.33
C GLY A 134 -9.24 4.71 10.60
N VAL A 135 -9.19 5.38 9.44
CA VAL A 135 -7.99 5.42 8.59
C VAL A 135 -6.88 6.25 9.23
N VAL A 136 -5.73 5.61 9.46
CA VAL A 136 -4.54 6.17 10.13
C VAL A 136 -3.31 6.26 9.21
N ALA A 137 -3.31 5.58 8.07
CA ALA A 137 -2.38 5.84 6.98
C ALA A 137 -3.08 5.55 5.65
N SER A 138 -2.78 6.33 4.60
CA SER A 138 -3.56 6.31 3.37
C SER A 138 -2.72 6.53 2.11
N GLY A 139 -3.18 5.94 1.00
CA GLY A 139 -2.48 5.95 -0.28
C GLY A 139 -1.14 5.23 -0.18
N CYS A 140 -1.14 4.05 0.45
CA CYS A 140 0.06 3.30 0.81
C CYS A 140 0.42 2.22 -0.21
N THR A 141 1.69 2.15 -0.61
CA THR A 141 2.25 0.99 -1.31
C THR A 141 2.93 0.07 -0.32
N ILE A 142 2.67 -1.23 -0.45
CA ILE A 142 3.32 -2.30 0.32
C ILE A 142 4.20 -3.08 -0.66
N SER A 143 5.48 -3.24 -0.36
CA SER A 143 6.45 -3.99 -1.19
C SER A 143 7.31 -4.90 -0.32
N SER A 144 7.93 -5.93 -0.91
CA SER A 144 8.91 -6.74 -0.17
C SER A 144 10.24 -6.01 -0.06
N ALA A 145 10.97 -6.23 1.03
CA ALA A 145 12.35 -5.80 1.15
C ALA A 145 13.33 -6.72 0.39
N ASN A 146 12.87 -7.85 -0.15
CA ASN A 146 13.69 -8.77 -0.96
C ASN A 146 14.08 -8.12 -2.30
N SER A 147 15.39 -7.97 -2.50
CA SER A 147 16.02 -7.39 -3.71
C SER A 147 15.57 -8.04 -5.01
N ASP A 148 15.29 -9.34 -4.99
CA ASP A 148 14.91 -10.12 -6.18
C ASP A 148 13.51 -9.76 -6.69
N THR A 149 12.76 -8.99 -5.90
CA THR A 149 11.42 -8.47 -6.21
C THR A 149 11.33 -6.95 -6.17
N SER A 150 12.48 -6.26 -6.24
CA SER A 150 12.55 -4.80 -6.27
C SER A 150 11.68 -4.21 -7.40
N GLY A 151 10.96 -3.12 -7.08
CA GLY A 151 10.01 -2.47 -7.99
C GLY A 151 8.65 -3.18 -8.11
N LEU A 152 8.41 -4.26 -7.36
CA LEU A 152 7.11 -4.90 -7.25
C LEU A 152 6.42 -4.55 -5.92
N CYS A 153 5.11 -4.36 -5.97
CA CYS A 153 4.25 -4.11 -4.82
C CYS A 153 3.17 -5.19 -4.72
N VAL A 154 2.57 -5.33 -3.53
CA VAL A 154 1.42 -6.20 -3.30
C VAL A 154 0.23 -5.72 -4.12
N GLN A 155 -0.44 -6.66 -4.79
CA GLN A 155 -1.62 -6.44 -5.60
C GLN A 155 -2.70 -7.46 -5.27
N GLU A 156 -3.93 -6.96 -5.15
CA GLU A 156 -5.17 -7.75 -5.07
C GLU A 156 -5.74 -7.99 -6.48
N ASN A 157 -6.26 -9.18 -6.75
CA ASN A 157 -6.78 -9.55 -8.07
C ASN A 157 -8.29 -9.89 -8.03
N GLY A 158 -9.01 -9.23 -7.12
CA GLY A 158 -10.44 -9.43 -6.88
C GLY A 158 -10.76 -10.38 -5.71
N PRO A 159 -12.06 -10.56 -5.40
CA PRO A 159 -12.49 -11.24 -4.18
C PRO A 159 -12.04 -12.70 -4.12
N GLY A 160 -11.47 -13.11 -2.98
CA GLY A 160 -10.93 -14.44 -2.72
C GLY A 160 -9.60 -14.75 -3.42
N SER A 161 -9.05 -13.83 -4.22
CA SER A 161 -7.75 -14.04 -4.88
C SER A 161 -6.60 -13.93 -3.87
N GLN A 162 -5.58 -14.79 -4.02
CA GLN A 162 -4.35 -14.68 -3.27
C GLN A 162 -3.60 -13.40 -3.67
N LEU A 163 -3.06 -12.70 -2.67
CA LEU A 163 -2.25 -11.52 -2.86
C LEU A 163 -0.90 -11.91 -3.46
N LYS A 164 -0.40 -11.08 -4.38
CA LYS A 164 0.85 -11.33 -5.11
C LYS A 164 1.65 -10.06 -5.32
N LEU A 165 2.93 -10.20 -5.64
CA LEU A 165 3.76 -9.11 -6.12
C LEU A 165 3.57 -8.87 -7.63
N ALA A 166 3.29 -7.63 -7.99
CA ALA A 166 3.14 -7.16 -9.36
C ALA A 166 3.69 -5.72 -9.50
N ALA A 167 3.62 -5.12 -10.69
CA ALA A 167 3.99 -3.72 -10.85
C ALA A 167 3.15 -2.82 -9.92
N CYS A 168 3.78 -1.82 -9.30
CA CYS A 168 3.14 -0.94 -8.31
C CYS A 168 2.04 -0.06 -8.95
N SER A 169 0.81 -0.57 -8.98
CA SER A 169 -0.38 0.10 -9.54
C SER A 169 -1.58 0.15 -8.59
N GLN A 170 -1.42 -0.32 -7.36
CA GLN A 170 -2.45 -0.35 -6.32
C GLN A 170 -1.93 0.31 -5.04
N GLN A 171 -2.86 0.89 -4.28
CA GLN A 171 -2.59 1.50 -2.99
C GLN A 171 -3.60 0.97 -1.96
N PHE A 172 -3.20 1.06 -0.70
CA PHE A 172 -3.96 0.57 0.45
C PHE A 172 -4.23 1.68 1.46
N ASP A 173 -5.30 1.51 2.23
CA ASP A 173 -5.55 2.25 3.47
C ASP A 173 -5.35 1.33 4.67
N PHE A 174 -4.81 1.92 5.75
CA PHE A 174 -4.60 1.26 7.03
C PHE A 174 -5.57 1.85 8.05
N SER A 175 -6.33 1.00 8.74
CA SER A 175 -7.33 1.43 9.72
C SER A 175 -7.30 0.68 11.05
N VAL A 176 -7.49 1.42 12.14
CA VAL A 176 -7.66 0.91 13.52
C VAL A 176 -9.15 0.65 13.79
#